data_AF-A0A935B680-F1
#
_entry.id   AF-A0A935B680-F1
#
_cell.length_a   1.000
_cell.length_b   1.000
_cell.length_c   1.000
_cell.angle_alpha   90.00
_cell.angle_beta   90.00
_cell.angle_gamma   90.00
#
_symmetry.space_group_name_H-M   'P 1'
#
loop_
_entity.id
_entity.type
_entity.pdbx_description
1 polymer ?
#
loop_
_entity_poly.entity_id
_entity_poly.type
_entity_poly.pdbx_seq_one_letter_code
_entity_poly.pdbx_strand_id
1 'polypeptide(L)'
;MSKQPDVYLELALRALERVPRFLADRTLKAYLEDELCQAAVERQLEIAGDALGQLRKLDPELFERIPEGPLIVAFRNVLAHGYATLDHRRVFDAATTKVTTLSVAIRKLLEEFPTD
;
A
#
# COMPACT_ATOMS: atom_id res chain seq x y z
N MET A 1 22.18 -13.91 -7.07
CA MET A 1 20.74 -14.13 -6.78
C MET A 1 19.95 -13.46 -7.89
N SER A 2 19.04 -14.18 -8.55
CA SER A 2 18.13 -13.55 -9.50
C SER A 2 17.37 -12.44 -8.78
N LYS A 3 17.24 -11.26 -9.40
CA LYS A 3 16.36 -10.23 -8.86
C LYS A 3 14.93 -10.76 -8.99
N GLN A 4 14.21 -10.89 -7.88
CA GLN A 4 12.81 -11.33 -7.84
C GLN A 4 11.91 -10.13 -7.50
N PRO A 5 11.65 -9.22 -8.46
CA PRO A 5 10.81 -8.05 -8.24
C PRO A 5 9.33 -8.40 -8.01
N ASP A 6 8.88 -9.53 -8.56
CA ASP A 6 7.57 -10.16 -8.36
C ASP A 6 7.25 -10.37 -6.88
N VAL A 7 8.22 -10.79 -6.06
CA VAL A 7 8.04 -10.97 -4.61
C VAL A 7 7.61 -9.67 -3.92
N TYR A 8 8.16 -8.51 -4.34
CA TYR A 8 7.76 -7.22 -3.79
C TYR A 8 6.39 -6.77 -4.30
N LEU A 9 6.06 -7.06 -5.56
CA LEU A 9 4.72 -6.80 -6.11
C LEU A 9 3.67 -7.64 -5.38
N GLU A 10 3.92 -8.93 -5.12
CA GLU A 10 3.03 -9.80 -4.35
C GLU A 10 2.83 -9.32 -2.92
N LEU A 11 3.92 -8.94 -2.25
CA LEU A 11 3.86 -8.44 -0.88
C LEU A 11 3.03 -7.16 -0.79
N ALA A 12 3.24 -6.22 -1.73
CA ALA A 12 2.45 -5.00 -1.82
C ALA A 12 0.98 -5.30 -2.11
N LEU A 13 0.69 -6.16 -3.08
CA LEU A 13 -0.68 -6.53 -3.45
C LEU A 13 -1.43 -7.15 -2.27
N ARG A 14 -0.83 -8.13 -1.59
CA ARG A 14 -1.46 -8.81 -0.45
C ARG A 14 -1.79 -7.84 0.68
N ALA A 15 -0.91 -6.87 0.95
CA ALA A 15 -1.15 -5.85 1.96
C ALA A 15 -2.30 -4.90 1.55
N LEU A 16 -2.27 -4.40 0.32
CA LEU A 16 -3.30 -3.51 -0.22
C LEU A 16 -4.69 -4.16 -0.23
N GLU A 17 -4.80 -5.44 -0.60
CA GLU A 17 -6.07 -6.16 -0.61
C GLU A 17 -6.66 -6.41 0.79
N ARG A 18 -5.86 -6.29 1.86
CA ARG A 18 -6.36 -6.41 3.24
C ARG A 18 -6.97 -5.11 3.75
N VAL A 19 -6.52 -3.96 3.26
CA VAL A 19 -7.04 -2.64 3.67
C VAL A 19 -8.57 -2.53 3.55
N PRO A 20 -9.21 -2.83 2.40
CA PRO A 20 -10.67 -2.74 2.30
C PRO A 20 -11.38 -3.76 3.20
N ARG A 21 -10.75 -4.91 3.50
CA ARG A 21 -11.31 -5.90 4.43
C ARG A 21 -11.31 -5.38 5.88
N PHE A 22 -10.29 -4.61 6.27
CA PHE A 22 -10.23 -3.98 7.59
C PHE A 22 -11.15 -2.77 7.72
N LEU A 23 -11.27 -1.97 6.66
CA LEU A 23 -12.22 -0.87 6.62
C LEU A 23 -13.67 -1.37 6.64
N ALA A 24 -13.97 -2.46 5.91
CA ALA A 24 -15.34 -2.92 5.66
C ALA A 24 -16.20 -1.74 5.16
N ASP A 25 -17.42 -1.58 5.69
CA ASP A 25 -18.35 -0.50 5.31
C ASP A 25 -18.29 0.69 6.28
N ARG A 26 -17.17 0.87 7.00
CA ARG A 26 -17.03 1.97 7.97
C ARG A 26 -17.11 3.32 7.27
N THR A 27 -17.88 4.22 7.87
CA THR A 27 -17.80 5.65 7.55
C THR A 27 -16.51 6.26 8.10
N LEU A 28 -16.11 7.44 7.60
CA LEU A 28 -14.97 8.17 8.16
C LEU A 28 -15.10 8.37 9.68
N LYS A 29 -16.30 8.72 10.17
CA LYS A 29 -16.52 8.90 11.61
C LYS A 29 -16.25 7.61 12.39
N ALA A 30 -16.81 6.49 11.93
CA ALA A 30 -16.60 5.20 12.57
C ALA A 30 -15.13 4.76 12.54
N TYR A 31 -14.42 5.04 11.45
CA TYR A 31 -12.98 4.80 11.35
C TYR A 31 -12.18 5.65 12.35
N LEU A 32 -12.50 6.95 12.49
CA LEU A 32 -11.80 7.85 13.42
C LEU A 32 -12.00 7.49 14.90
N GLU A 33 -13.04 6.74 15.23
CA GLU A 33 -13.34 6.25 16.58
C GLU A 33 -12.81 4.82 16.84
N ASP A 34 -12.23 4.15 15.84
CA ASP A 34 -11.78 2.75 15.89
C ASP A 34 -10.25 2.65 15.72
N GLU A 35 -9.52 2.79 16.83
CA GLU A 35 -8.05 2.74 16.86
C GLU A 35 -7.48 1.40 16.36
N LEU A 36 -8.21 0.29 16.54
CA LEU A 36 -7.79 -1.01 16.03
C LEU A 36 -7.87 -1.08 14.51
N CYS A 37 -8.93 -0.52 13.92
CA CYS A 37 -9.05 -0.39 12.47
C CYS A 37 -7.97 0.54 11.90
N GLN A 38 -7.71 1.68 12.56
CA GLN A 38 -6.64 2.61 12.18
C GLN A 38 -5.28 1.90 12.12
N ALA A 39 -4.88 1.25 13.22
CA ALA A 39 -3.62 0.52 13.31
C ALA A 39 -3.51 -0.61 12.26
N ALA A 40 -4.61 -1.34 11.99
CA ALA A 40 -4.63 -2.38 10.98
C ALA A 40 -4.42 -1.82 9.57
N VAL A 41 -5.10 -0.73 9.22
CA VAL A 41 -4.97 -0.05 7.92
C VAL A 41 -3.57 0.52 7.75
N GLU A 42 -3.06 1.24 8.76
CA GLU A 42 -1.70 1.80 8.75
C GLU A 42 -0.65 0.72 8.52
N ARG A 43 -0.74 -0.40 9.25
CA ARG A 43 0.23 -1.48 9.11
C ARG A 43 0.25 -2.06 7.69
N GLN A 44 -0.90 -2.18 7.03
CA GLN A 44 -0.92 -2.67 5.65
C GLN A 44 -0.33 -1.64 4.67
N LEU A 45 -0.63 -0.35 4.86
CA LEU A 45 -0.06 0.71 4.02
C LEU A 45 1.45 0.85 4.20
N GLU A 46 1.95 0.64 5.42
CA GLU A 46 3.38 0.56 5.73
C GLU A 46 4.05 -0.62 5.00
N ILE A 47 3.49 -1.83 5.10
CA ILE A 47 4.02 -3.02 4.41
C ILE A 47 4.04 -2.80 2.88
N ALA A 48 2.96 -2.25 2.32
CA ALA A 48 2.90 -1.95 0.89
C ALA A 48 3.95 -0.91 0.48
N GLY A 49 4.11 0.17 1.25
CA GLY A 49 5.13 1.20 1.00
C GLY A 49 6.56 0.68 1.13
N ASP A 50 6.82 -0.22 2.08
CA ASP A 50 8.11 -0.89 2.21
C ASP A 50 8.42 -1.76 1.00
N ALA A 51 7.48 -2.62 0.59
CA ALA A 51 7.65 -3.50 -0.55
C ALA A 51 7.92 -2.70 -1.84
N LEU A 52 7.11 -1.67 -2.10
CA LEU A 52 7.30 -0.78 -3.24
C LEU A 52 8.60 0.04 -3.15
N GLY A 53 9.02 0.42 -1.95
CA GLY A 53 10.29 1.09 -1.72
C GLY A 53 11.51 0.20 -2.01
N GLN A 54 11.40 -1.11 -1.74
CA GLN A 54 12.43 -2.09 -2.12
C GLN A 54 12.41 -2.36 -3.62
N LEU A 55 11.22 -2.50 -4.22
CA LEU A 55 11.07 -2.63 -5.67
C LEU A 55 11.74 -1.46 -6.40
N ARG A 56 11.49 -0.21 -5.98
CA ARG A 56 12.12 0.98 -6.56
C ARG A 56 13.65 0.94 -6.55
N LYS A 57 14.25 0.33 -5.52
CA LYS A 57 15.72 0.17 -5.44
C LYS A 57 16.21 -0.97 -6.33
N LEU A 58 15.43 -2.03 -6.44
CA LEU A 58 15.76 -3.24 -7.19
C LEU A 58 15.64 -3.03 -8.71
N ASP A 59 14.51 -2.45 -9.12
CA ASP A 59 14.04 -2.26 -10.48
C ASP A 59 13.23 -0.95 -10.59
N PRO A 60 13.92 0.19 -10.81
CA PRO A 60 13.28 1.49 -10.95
C PRO A 60 12.32 1.58 -12.14
N GLU A 61 12.66 0.94 -13.26
CA GLU A 61 11.87 0.97 -14.50
C GLU A 61 10.51 0.28 -14.29
N LEU A 62 10.51 -0.87 -13.61
CA LEU A 62 9.26 -1.53 -13.23
C LEU A 62 8.45 -0.71 -12.23
N PHE A 63 9.11 -0.08 -11.25
CA PHE A 63 8.43 0.78 -10.28
C PHE A 63 7.77 2.00 -10.93
N GLU A 64 8.36 2.61 -11.95
CA GLU A 64 7.79 3.76 -12.67
C GLU A 64 6.46 3.44 -13.36
N ARG A 65 6.20 2.15 -13.64
CA ARG A 65 4.94 1.67 -14.22
C ARG A 65 3.80 1.59 -13.19
N ILE A 66 4.09 1.74 -11.89
CA ILE A 66 3.11 1.67 -10.81
C ILE A 66 2.51 3.07 -10.59
N PRO A 67 1.26 3.32 -10.99
CA PRO A 67 0.61 4.60 -10.75
C PRO A 67 0.50 4.82 -9.24
N GLU A 68 0.78 6.05 -8.79
CA GLU A 68 0.73 6.43 -7.37
C GLU A 68 1.72 5.67 -6.45
N GLY A 69 2.64 4.87 -7.00
CA GLY A 69 3.69 4.18 -6.25
C GLY A 69 4.51 5.11 -5.33
N PRO A 70 4.96 6.30 -5.81
CA PRO A 70 5.63 7.28 -4.97
C PRO A 70 4.80 7.78 -3.79
N LEU A 71 3.47 7.85 -3.93
CA LEU A 71 2.57 8.33 -2.87
C LEU A 71 2.51 7.33 -1.72
N ILE A 72 2.40 6.02 -2.00
CA ILE A 72 2.39 4.99 -0.94
C ILE A 72 3.76 4.89 -0.25
N VAL A 73 4.86 5.03 -1.00
CA VAL A 73 6.21 5.09 -0.40
C VAL A 73 6.36 6.33 0.50
N ALA A 74 5.86 7.50 0.07
CA ALA A 74 5.89 8.71 0.88
C ALA A 74 4.99 8.57 2.12
N PHE A 75 3.83 7.95 1.97
CA PHE A 75 2.90 7.70 3.06
C PHE A 75 3.53 6.82 4.16
N ARG A 76 4.24 5.76 3.80
CA ARG A 76 5.04 4.96 4.74
C ARG A 76 6.06 5.81 5.51
N ASN A 77 6.71 6.78 4.88
CA ASN A 77 7.65 7.66 5.58
C ASN A 77 6.95 8.59 6.59
N VAL A 78 5.72 9.01 6.29
CA VAL A 78 4.90 9.77 7.24
C VAL A 78 4.46 8.89 8.41
N LEU A 79 4.05 7.64 8.17
CA LEU A 79 3.75 6.69 9.24
C LEU A 79 4.97 6.41 10.13
N ALA A 80 6.14 6.20 9.53
CA ALA A 80 7.35 5.84 10.28
C ALA A 80 7.93 6.99 11.13
N HIS A 81 7.70 8.25 10.76
CA HIS A 81 8.35 9.41 11.39
C HIS A 81 7.39 10.49 11.90
N GLY A 82 6.11 10.42 11.57
CA GLY A 82 5.14 11.53 11.69
C GLY A 82 3.91 11.22 12.53
N TYR A 83 3.94 10.26 13.48
CA TYR A 83 2.78 9.93 14.33
C TYR A 83 2.15 11.16 15.01
N ALA A 84 2.92 12.20 15.34
CA ALA A 84 2.39 13.45 15.92
C ALA A 84 1.60 14.33 14.92
N THR A 85 1.68 14.06 13.61
CA THR A 85 1.11 14.88 12.54
C THR A 85 0.29 14.08 11.52
N LEU A 86 0.08 12.78 11.76
CA LEU A 86 -0.68 11.91 10.86
C LEU A 86 -2.17 12.31 10.87
N ASP A 87 -2.65 12.80 9.72
CA ASP A 87 -4.07 13.09 9.52
C ASP A 87 -4.80 11.83 9.05
N HIS A 88 -5.45 11.13 9.97
CA HIS A 88 -6.27 9.94 9.70
C HIS A 88 -7.38 10.16 8.67
N ARG A 89 -7.82 11.40 8.42
CA ARG A 89 -8.76 11.67 7.33
C ARG A 89 -8.13 11.40 5.96
N ARG A 90 -6.85 11.77 5.79
CA ARG A 90 -6.09 11.47 4.57
C ARG A 90 -5.78 9.98 4.44
N VAL A 91 -5.52 9.30 5.56
CA VAL A 91 -5.34 7.84 5.58
C VAL A 91 -6.59 7.14 5.08
N PHE A 92 -7.75 7.51 5.61
CA PHE A 92 -9.04 6.96 5.20
C PHE A 92 -9.36 7.24 3.72
N ASP A 93 -9.13 8.46 3.24
CA ASP A 93 -9.32 8.82 1.83
C ASP A 93 -8.41 7.99 0.89
N ALA A 94 -7.13 7.85 1.23
CA ALA A 94 -6.22 7.00 0.47
C ALA A 94 -6.64 5.53 0.50
N ALA A 95 -7.02 5.04 1.67
CA ALA A 95 -7.43 3.66 1.88
C ALA A 95 -8.72 3.28 1.13
N THR A 96 -9.60 4.25 0.88
CA THR A 96 -10.88 4.04 0.18
C THR A 96 -10.81 4.32 -1.33
N THR A 97 -9.94 5.23 -1.79
CA THR A 97 -9.91 5.66 -3.20
C THR A 97 -8.67 5.18 -3.97
N LYS A 98 -7.51 5.04 -3.32
CA LYS A 98 -6.22 4.81 -3.96
C LYS A 98 -5.82 3.34 -3.96
N VAL A 99 -6.11 2.65 -2.86
CA VAL A 99 -5.76 1.23 -2.67
C VAL A 99 -6.31 0.33 -3.79
N THR A 100 -7.56 0.53 -4.20
CA THR A 100 -8.17 -0.26 -5.27
C THR A 100 -7.44 -0.08 -6.59
N THR A 101 -7.17 1.17 -6.99
CA THR A 101 -6.46 1.50 -8.23
C THR A 101 -5.06 0.90 -8.24
N LEU A 102 -4.34 1.03 -7.12
CA LEU A 102 -2.99 0.50 -6.99
C LEU A 102 -2.96 -1.04 -7.02
N SER A 103 -3.92 -1.69 -6.36
CA SER A 103 -4.03 -3.15 -6.37
C SER A 103 -4.26 -3.70 -7.78
N VAL A 104 -5.11 -3.03 -8.57
CA VAL A 104 -5.36 -3.41 -9.98
C VAL A 104 -4.10 -3.25 -10.83
N ALA A 105 -3.38 -2.14 -10.67
CA ALA A 105 -2.15 -1.91 -11.43
C ALA A 105 -1.06 -2.93 -11.09
N ILE A 106 -0.85 -3.22 -9.81
CA ILE A 106 0.14 -4.22 -9.37
C ILE A 106 -0.24 -5.62 -9.85
N ARG A 107 -1.53 -5.99 -9.79
CA ARG A 107 -2.02 -7.27 -10.31
C ARG A 107 -1.71 -7.43 -11.79
N LYS A 108 -1.95 -6.37 -12.60
CA LYS A 108 -1.64 -6.38 -14.02
C LYS A 108 -0.14 -6.55 -14.29
N LEU A 109 0.73 -5.95 -13.47
CA LEU A 109 2.17 -6.15 -13.59
C LEU A 109 2.59 -7.57 -13.22
N LEU A 110 1.94 -8.20 -12.23
CA LEU A 110 2.21 -9.58 -11.84
C LEU A 110 1.86 -10.60 -12.94
N GLU A 111 0.89 -10.30 -13.81
CA GLU A 111 0.56 -11.16 -14.96
C GLU A 111 1.70 -11.29 -15.99
N GLU A 112 2.70 -10.40 -15.94
CA GLU A 112 3.89 -10.45 -16.80
C GLU A 112 4.96 -11.42 -16.27
N PHE A 113 4.80 -11.92 -15.04
CA PHE A 113 5.71 -12.87 -14.42
C PHE A 113 5.17 -14.31 -14.59
N PRO A 114 6.05 -15.29 -14.84
CA PRO A 114 5.64 -16.69 -14.91
C PRO A 114 4.97 -17.12 -13.60
N THR A 115 3.82 -17.78 -13.70
CA THR A 115 3.24 -18.52 -12.57
C THR A 115 3.91 -19.89 -12.57
N ASP A 116 4.94 -20.06 -11.74
CA ASP A 116 5.53 -21.38 -11.49
C ASP A 116 4.56 -22.29 -10.72
#